data_AF-A0A939AHI9-F1
#
_entry.id   AF-A0A939AHI9-F1
#
_cell.length_a   1.000
_cell.length_b   1.000
_cell.length_c   1.000
_cell.angle_alpha   90.00
_cell.angle_beta   90.00
_cell.angle_gamma   90.00
#
_symmetry.space_group_name_H-M   'P 1'
#
loop_
_entity.id
_entity.type
_entity.pdbx_description
1 polymer ?
#
loop_
_entity_poly.entity_id
_entity_poly.type
_entity_poly.pdbx_seq_one_letter_code
_entity_poly.pdbx_strand_id
1 'polypeptide(L)' 'MSTIYEPTMEKENVIPHNEDTEQSARSIFTHETGQVLVTLGTLFKHIPPFNESIDQSTGDTLISIGRKLKATK' A
#
# COMPACT_ATOMS: atom_id res chain seq x y z
N MET A 1 16.91 41.97 28.95
CA MET A 1 16.94 42.05 27.48
C MET A 1 17.36 40.67 26.96
N SER A 2 16.57 40.09 26.05
CA SER A 2 16.87 38.86 25.29
C SER A 2 18.19 38.98 24.48
N THR A 3 18.85 37.96 23.92
CA THR A 3 18.42 36.65 23.37
C THR A 3 19.67 35.80 23.01
N ILE A 4 19.63 34.49 23.28
CA ILE A 4 19.89 33.31 22.41
C ILE A 4 21.22 33.21 21.60
N TYR A 5 22.01 32.14 21.80
CA TYR A 5 22.22 31.04 20.83
C TYR A 5 23.13 29.93 21.41
N GLU A 6 22.55 28.74 21.64
CA GLU A 6 23.26 27.46 21.75
C GLU A 6 23.60 26.92 20.35
N PRO A 7 24.76 26.27 20.18
CA PRO A 7 24.91 25.22 19.20
C PRO A 7 25.20 23.89 19.89
N THR A 8 24.16 23.09 20.17
CA THR A 8 24.31 21.69 20.56
C THR A 8 24.53 20.85 19.30
N MET A 9 25.78 20.44 19.11
CA MET A 9 26.19 19.47 18.11
C MET A 9 25.92 18.05 18.62
N GLU A 10 24.77 17.41 18.40
CA GLU A 10 24.68 15.95 18.58
C GLU A 10 23.68 15.24 17.65
N LYS A 11 24.16 14.09 17.16
CA LYS A 11 23.45 12.94 16.56
C LYS A 11 23.26 12.96 15.04
N GLU A 12 24.36 12.57 14.40
CA GLU A 12 24.40 11.61 13.30
C GLU A 12 23.28 10.55 13.47
N ASN A 13 22.19 10.76 12.74
CA ASN A 13 21.09 9.81 12.67
C ASN A 13 21.53 8.70 11.70
N VAL A 14 22.34 7.77 12.19
CA VAL A 14 22.58 6.50 11.53
C VAL A 14 21.23 5.81 11.43
N ILE A 15 20.63 5.86 10.24
CA ILE A 15 19.45 5.05 9.91
C ILE A 15 19.98 3.61 9.90
N PRO A 16 19.62 2.73 10.86
CA PRO A 16 19.94 1.32 10.71
C PRO A 16 19.22 0.85 9.45
N HIS A 17 20.01 0.42 8.47
CA HIS A 17 19.56 -0.28 7.28
C HIS A 17 18.89 -1.57 7.75
N ASN A 18 17.58 -1.52 7.99
CA ASN A 18 16.79 -2.70 8.30
C ASN A 18 16.47 -3.41 6.99
N GLU A 19 17.37 -4.32 6.64
CA GLU A 19 17.24 -5.33 5.58
C GLU A 19 16.05 -6.30 5.82
N ASP A 20 15.30 -6.14 6.92
CA ASP A 20 14.13 -6.93 7.32
C ASP A 20 12.80 -6.50 6.67
N THR A 21 12.81 -5.52 5.77
CA THR A 21 11.56 -4.99 5.18
C THR A 21 11.04 -5.83 4.00
N GLU A 22 11.86 -6.72 3.43
CA GLU A 22 11.44 -7.55 2.28
C GLU A 22 10.54 -8.72 2.69
N GLN A 23 10.65 -9.23 3.92
CA GLN A 23 9.85 -10.36 4.39
C GLN A 23 8.45 -9.93 4.86
N SER A 24 8.30 -8.66 5.27
CA SER A 24 7.02 -8.12 5.75
C SER A 24 6.01 -7.90 4.61
N ALA A 25 6.45 -7.41 3.44
CA ALA A 25 5.56 -7.11 2.32
C ALA A 25 4.80 -8.35 1.80
N ARG A 26 5.42 -9.54 1.84
CA ARG A 26 4.77 -10.80 1.44
C ARG A 26 3.72 -11.28 2.44
N SER A 27 3.82 -10.88 3.71
CA SER A 27 2.86 -11.22 4.76
C SER A 27 1.60 -10.32 4.75
N ILE A 28 1.70 -9.11 4.19
CA ILE A 28 0.58 -8.15 4.12
C ILE A 28 -0.51 -8.59 3.13
N PHE A 29 -0.14 -9.37 2.12
CA PHE A 29 -1.07 -9.83 1.09
C PHE A 29 -1.75 -11.14 1.50
N THR A 30 -2.65 -11.04 2.47
CA THR A 30 -3.46 -12.17 2.95
C THR A 30 -4.67 -12.43 2.05
N HIS A 31 -5.36 -13.56 2.28
CA HIS A 31 -6.65 -13.88 1.65
C HIS A 31 -7.70 -12.76 1.82
N GLU A 32 -7.63 -12.00 2.91
CA GLU A 32 -8.50 -10.83 3.14
C GLU A 32 -8.16 -9.68 2.21
N THR A 33 -6.87 -9.35 2.06
CA THR A 33 -6.40 -8.36 1.08
C THR A 33 -6.83 -8.76 -0.34
N GLY A 34 -6.76 -10.06 -0.68
CA GLY A 34 -7.27 -10.58 -1.93
C GLY A 34 -8.77 -10.33 -2.16
N GLN A 35 -9.60 -10.52 -1.13
CA GLN A 35 -11.03 -10.23 -1.20
C GLN A 35 -11.33 -8.74 -1.39
N VAL A 36 -10.64 -7.87 -0.66
CA VAL A 36 -10.82 -6.42 -0.78
C VAL A 36 -10.51 -5.94 -2.19
N LEU A 37 -9.43 -6.42 -2.79
CA LEU A 37 -9.06 -6.07 -4.17
C LEU A 37 -10.09 -6.54 -5.20
N VAL A 38 -10.65 -7.75 -5.03
CA VAL A 38 -11.75 -8.23 -5.91
C VAL A 38 -12.98 -7.34 -5.78
N THR A 39 -13.34 -6.95 -4.55
CA THR A 39 -14.49 -6.08 -4.30
C THR A 39 -14.27 -4.71 -4.92
N LEU A 40 -13.11 -4.06 -4.67
CA LEU A 40 -12.77 -2.76 -5.23
C LEU A 40 -12.74 -2.80 -6.76
N GLY A 41 -12.13 -3.83 -7.35
CA GLY A 41 -12.10 -3.97 -8.80
C GLY A 41 -13.49 -4.18 -9.41
N THR A 42 -14.39 -4.88 -8.70
CA THR A 42 -15.80 -5.03 -9.13
C THR A 42 -16.55 -3.71 -9.05
N LEU A 43 -16.33 -2.92 -8.00
CA LEU A 43 -16.89 -1.57 -7.86
C LEU A 43 -16.43 -0.68 -9.02
N PHE A 44 -15.12 -0.66 -9.29
CA PHE A 44 -14.57 0.15 -10.37
C PHE A 44 -15.00 -0.33 -11.75
N LYS A 45 -15.35 -1.61 -11.92
CA LYS A 45 -15.81 -2.13 -13.21
C LYS A 45 -17.30 -1.88 -13.48
N HIS A 46 -18.14 -1.93 -12.43
CA HIS A 46 -19.58 -2.06 -12.61
C HIS A 46 -20.42 -0.97 -11.93
N ILE A 47 -19.86 -0.17 -11.03
CA ILE A 47 -20.61 0.79 -10.24
C ILE A 47 -20.30 2.23 -10.70
N PRO A 48 -21.27 2.96 -11.27
CA PRO A 48 -21.13 4.38 -11.55
C PRO A 48 -21.01 5.22 -10.25
N PRO A 49 -20.31 6.36 -10.28
CA PRO A 49 -19.56 6.93 -11.42
C PRO A 49 -18.15 6.34 -11.57
N PHE A 50 -17.79 5.32 -10.77
CA PHE A 50 -16.43 4.80 -10.74
C PHE A 50 -16.06 4.11 -12.05
N ASN A 51 -16.97 3.36 -12.67
CA ASN A 51 -16.74 2.74 -13.98
C ASN A 51 -16.56 3.74 -15.14
N GLU A 52 -17.02 4.99 -14.97
CA GLU A 52 -16.85 6.07 -15.94
C GLU A 52 -15.59 6.88 -15.66
N SER A 53 -15.24 7.04 -14.37
CA SER A 53 -14.10 7.85 -13.93
C SER A 53 -12.78 7.07 -13.89
N ILE A 54 -12.85 5.75 -13.74
CA ILE A 54 -11.71 4.85 -13.64
C ILE A 54 -11.71 3.93 -14.84
N ASP A 55 -10.53 3.76 -15.46
CA ASP A 55 -10.37 2.89 -16.61
C ASP A 55 -10.76 1.45 -16.26
N GLN A 56 -11.55 0.82 -17.14
CA GLN A 56 -12.06 -0.54 -16.94
C GLN A 56 -10.92 -1.56 -16.67
N SER A 57 -9.75 -1.35 -17.26
CA SER A 57 -8.56 -2.19 -17.03
C SER A 57 -8.04 -2.12 -15.59
N THR A 58 -8.28 -1.02 -14.87
CA THR A 58 -7.93 -0.87 -13.46
C THR A 58 -8.79 -1.81 -12.62
N GLY A 59 -10.10 -1.87 -12.89
CA GLY A 59 -11.01 -2.80 -12.23
C GLY A 59 -10.62 -4.27 -12.46
N ASP A 60 -10.33 -4.62 -13.72
CA ASP A 60 -9.87 -5.97 -14.08
C ASP A 60 -8.52 -6.33 -13.44
N THR A 61 -7.61 -5.36 -13.33
CA THR A 61 -6.30 -5.53 -12.67
C THR A 61 -6.46 -5.84 -11.19
N LEU A 62 -7.29 -5.09 -10.47
CA LEU A 62 -7.56 -5.32 -9.04
C LEU A 62 -8.22 -6.69 -8.81
N ILE A 63 -9.18 -7.07 -9.67
CA ILE A 63 -9.80 -8.40 -9.61
C ILE A 63 -8.75 -9.50 -9.83
N SER A 64 -7.86 -9.32 -10.81
CA SER A 64 -6.80 -10.29 -11.14
C SER A 64 -5.81 -10.48 -9.99
N ILE A 65 -5.29 -9.37 -9.43
CA ILE A 65 -4.38 -9.42 -8.28
C ILE A 65 -5.10 -10.04 -7.08
N GLY A 66 -6.33 -9.59 -6.79
CA GLY A 66 -7.11 -10.11 -5.67
C GLY A 66 -7.36 -11.60 -5.75
N ARG A 67 -7.69 -12.13 -6.94
CA ARG A 67 -7.85 -13.59 -7.17
C ARG A 67 -6.53 -14.35 -7.00
N LYS A 68 -5.42 -13.80 -7.47
CA LYS A 68 -4.10 -14.41 -7.30
C LYS A 68 -3.74 -14.52 -5.82
N LEU A 69 -3.96 -13.47 -5.04
CA LEU A 69 -3.73 -13.48 -3.60
C LEU A 69 -4.66 -14.44 -2.85
N LYS A 70 -5.90 -14.60 -3.32
CA LYS A 70 -6.87 -15.53 -2.73
C LYS A 70 -6.52 -17.01 -2.98
N ALA A 71 -5.79 -17.30 -4.07
CA ALA A 71 -5.39 -18.65 -4.46
C ALA A 71 -4.10 -19.13 -3.77
N THR A 72 -3.33 -18.21 -3.17
CA THR A 72 -2.13 -18.53 -2.39
C THR A 72 -2.56 -19.02 -1.00
N LYS A 73 -2.75 -20.33 -0.85
CA LYS A 73 -3.00 -20.99 0.44
C LYS A 73 -2.08 -22.20 0.58
#